data_AF-A0A1D1XLH6-F1
#
_entry.id   AF-A0A1D1XLH6-F1
#
_cell.length_a   1.000
_cell.length_b   1.000
_cell.length_c   1.000
_cell.angle_alpha   90.00
_cell.angle_beta   90.00
_cell.angle_gamma   90.00
#
_symmetry.space_group_name_H-M   'P 1'
#
loop_
_entity.id
_entity.type
_entity.pdbx_description
1 polymer ?
#
loop_
_entity_poly.entity_id
_entity_poly.type
_entity_poly.pdbx_seq_one_letter_code
_entity_poly.pdbx_strand_id
1 'polypeptide(L)'
;MERDLQLVPAPAAAAKPAQQQQQQLTVSTAGVVKDGAIVEYAGKAGALLREDEEDLEVKLRRIIDNVPVRVSNTSGSSAGAGSGDFHQYRQMRRKEQDRLARMDVDYQRRKEIAEFNLRREERMKDAEERTAKKRLKRQKRKQRKKEKKIPGNDAGEGHRKEESSEDDYSDDVEE
;
A
#
# COMPACT_ATOMS: atom_id res chain seq x y z
N MET A 1 26.30 25.40 -52.62
CA MET A 1 25.69 24.30 -51.85
C MET A 1 24.27 24.70 -51.53
N GLU A 2 23.40 24.57 -52.54
CA GLU A 2 21.97 24.84 -52.43
C GLU A 2 21.32 23.69 -51.65
N ARG A 3 20.50 24.02 -50.64
CA ARG A 3 19.78 23.03 -49.84
C ARG A 3 18.39 22.87 -50.41
N ASP A 4 18.17 21.78 -51.14
CA ASP A 4 16.84 21.31 -51.52
C ASP A 4 16.04 20.95 -50.28
N LEU A 5 15.10 21.83 -49.91
CA LEU A 5 14.04 21.56 -48.94
C LEU A 5 12.98 20.69 -49.61
N GLN A 6 13.13 19.37 -49.48
CA GLN A 6 12.06 18.43 -49.84
C GLN A 6 10.98 18.47 -48.75
N LEU A 7 9.86 19.13 -49.08
CA LEU A 7 8.63 19.15 -48.32
C LEU A 7 7.89 17.82 -48.52
N VAL A 8 7.85 16.97 -47.48
CA VAL A 8 7.05 15.74 -47.47
C VAL A 8 5.60 16.08 -47.06
N PRO A 9 4.57 15.66 -47.81
CA PRO A 9 3.18 15.96 -47.50
C PRO A 9 2.67 15.19 -46.27
N ALA A 10 1.91 15.88 -45.42
CA ALA A 10 1.25 15.32 -44.24
C ALA A 10 0.19 14.26 -44.63
N PRO A 11 0.05 13.15 -43.87
CA PRO A 11 -1.01 12.18 -44.12
C PRO A 11 -2.39 12.78 -43.75
N ALA A 12 -3.32 12.61 -44.69
CA ALA A 12 -4.71 13.04 -44.60
C ALA A 12 -5.43 12.48 -43.36
N ALA A 13 -6.33 13.29 -42.81
CA ALA A 13 -7.19 12.98 -41.68
C ALA A 13 -7.91 11.64 -41.88
N ALA A 14 -7.61 10.68 -41.01
CA ALA A 14 -8.32 9.42 -40.92
C ALA A 14 -9.78 9.68 -40.50
N ALA A 15 -10.71 9.24 -41.35
CA ALA A 15 -12.13 9.20 -41.08
C ALA A 15 -12.41 8.40 -39.80
N LYS A 16 -13.26 8.96 -38.94
CA LYS A 16 -13.74 8.30 -37.71
C LYS A 16 -14.44 6.99 -38.07
N PRO A 17 -14.22 5.89 -37.31
CA PRO A 17 -14.88 4.62 -37.59
C PRO A 17 -16.40 4.74 -37.42
N ALA A 18 -17.14 4.13 -38.34
CA ALA A 18 -18.58 4.00 -38.31
C ALA A 18 -19.01 3.33 -36.99
N GLN A 19 -19.89 3.99 -36.24
CA GLN A 19 -20.58 3.40 -35.10
C GLN A 19 -21.48 2.28 -35.62
N GLN A 20 -21.05 1.03 -35.45
CA GLN A 20 -21.97 -0.10 -35.50
C GLN A 20 -22.95 0.07 -34.34
N GLN A 21 -24.22 0.35 -34.67
CA GLN A 21 -25.32 0.28 -33.72
C GLN A 21 -25.38 -1.16 -33.20
N GLN A 22 -24.97 -1.35 -31.95
CA GLN A 22 -25.24 -2.59 -31.24
C GLN A 22 -26.76 -2.68 -31.09
N GLN A 23 -27.36 -3.66 -31.77
CA GLN A 23 -28.75 -4.03 -31.56
C GLN A 23 -28.87 -4.51 -30.11
N GLN A 24 -29.59 -3.75 -29.30
CA GLN A 24 -29.88 -4.13 -27.93
C GLN A 24 -30.92 -5.26 -27.98
N LEU A 25 -30.52 -6.49 -27.63
CA LEU A 25 -31.45 -7.57 -27.38
C LEU A 25 -32.14 -7.30 -26.03
N THR A 26 -33.38 -6.81 -26.09
CA THR A 26 -34.25 -6.68 -24.92
C THR A 26 -34.79 -8.07 -24.57
N VAL A 27 -34.21 -8.70 -23.55
CA VAL A 27 -34.80 -9.90 -22.96
C VAL A 27 -36.00 -9.45 -22.13
N SER A 28 -37.19 -9.67 -22.68
CA SER A 28 -38.45 -9.46 -21.95
C SER A 28 -38.56 -10.52 -20.85
N THR A 29 -38.28 -10.12 -19.62
CA THR A 29 -38.61 -10.94 -18.44
C THR A 29 -40.10 -10.79 -18.18
N ALA A 30 -40.88 -11.74 -18.71
CA ALA A 30 -42.28 -11.89 -18.39
C ALA A 30 -42.43 -12.05 -16.87
N GLY A 31 -43.04 -11.06 -16.23
CA GLY A 31 -43.41 -11.11 -14.82
C GLY A 31 -44.45 -12.19 -14.59
N VAL A 32 -44.07 -13.19 -13.78
CA VAL A 32 -45.02 -14.04 -13.06
C VAL A 32 -44.81 -13.76 -11.58
N VAL A 33 -45.71 -12.96 -11.02
CA VAL A 33 -45.80 -12.73 -9.58
C VAL A 33 -46.56 -13.90 -8.97
N LYS A 34 -45.88 -14.71 -8.16
CA LYS A 34 -46.50 -15.59 -7.17
C LYS A 34 -45.60 -15.64 -5.93
N ASP A 35 -46.06 -14.95 -4.90
CA ASP A 35 -45.80 -15.15 -3.47
C ASP A 35 -44.46 -15.82 -3.10
N GLY A 36 -43.42 -15.00 -3.01
CA GLY A 36 -42.15 -15.37 -2.41
C GLY A 36 -41.41 -14.10 -2.02
N ALA A 37 -41.16 -13.90 -0.73
CA ALA A 37 -40.40 -12.78 -0.23
C ALA A 37 -39.00 -12.76 -0.88
N ILE A 38 -38.79 -11.86 -1.84
CA ILE A 38 -37.47 -11.55 -2.39
C ILE A 38 -36.75 -10.78 -1.28
N VAL A 39 -35.94 -11.50 -0.50
CA VAL A 39 -34.89 -10.87 0.28
C VAL A 39 -33.89 -10.34 -0.73
N GLU A 40 -33.94 -9.04 -1.00
CA GLU A 40 -32.82 -8.33 -1.61
C GLU A 40 -31.60 -8.58 -0.74
N TYR A 41 -30.77 -9.54 -1.14
CA TYR A 41 -29.38 -9.53 -0.74
C TYR A 41 -28.76 -8.34 -1.48
N ALA A 42 -28.85 -7.15 -0.88
CA ALA A 42 -27.94 -6.04 -1.15
C ALA A 42 -26.53 -6.44 -0.67
N GLY A 43 -26.03 -7.57 -1.19
CA GLY A 43 -24.67 -8.00 -1.04
C GLY A 43 -23.84 -7.01 -1.81
N LYS A 44 -23.16 -6.12 -1.07
CA LYS A 44 -21.90 -5.41 -1.38
C LYS A 44 -21.26 -5.76 -2.75
N ALA A 45 -21.93 -5.49 -3.85
CA ALA A 45 -21.46 -5.88 -5.18
C ALA A 45 -20.31 -4.99 -5.68
N GLY A 46 -20.03 -3.87 -4.98
CA GLY A 46 -18.99 -2.93 -5.36
C GLY A 46 -17.73 -2.94 -4.48
N ALA A 47 -17.76 -3.52 -3.29
CA ALA A 47 -16.64 -3.47 -2.34
C ALA A 47 -15.83 -4.78 -2.29
N LEU A 48 -16.47 -5.93 -2.52
CA LEU A 48 -15.79 -7.23 -2.48
C LEU A 48 -15.00 -7.54 -3.76
N LEU A 49 -15.37 -6.98 -4.92
CA LEU A 49 -14.66 -7.27 -6.17
C LEU A 49 -13.19 -6.85 -6.14
N ARG A 50 -12.81 -5.81 -5.39
CA ARG A 50 -11.41 -5.37 -5.33
C ARG A 50 -10.53 -6.31 -4.50
N GLU A 51 -11.03 -6.78 -3.36
CA GLU A 51 -10.30 -7.71 -2.50
C GLU A 51 -10.20 -9.10 -3.17
N ASP A 52 -11.28 -9.55 -3.81
CA ASP A 52 -11.31 -10.82 -4.56
C ASP A 52 -10.43 -10.77 -5.82
N GLU A 53 -10.33 -9.62 -6.51
CA GLU A 53 -9.47 -9.43 -7.68
C GLU A 53 -7.98 -9.42 -7.28
N GLU A 54 -7.62 -8.76 -6.18
CA GLU A 54 -6.27 -8.80 -5.61
C GLU A 54 -5.87 -10.24 -5.20
N ASP A 55 -6.79 -11.01 -4.60
CA ASP A 55 -6.57 -12.41 -4.25
C ASP A 55 -6.38 -13.32 -5.48
N LEU A 56 -7.16 -13.08 -6.54
CA LEU A 56 -7.01 -13.80 -7.80
C LEU A 56 -5.68 -13.47 -8.48
N GLU A 57 -5.25 -12.21 -8.51
CA GLU A 57 -3.95 -11.82 -9.04
C GLU A 57 -2.80 -12.45 -8.26
N VAL A 58 -2.87 -12.48 -6.93
CA VAL A 58 -1.86 -13.12 -6.08
C VAL A 58 -1.81 -14.63 -6.35
N LYS A 59 -2.96 -15.29 -6.49
CA LYS A 59 -3.03 -16.73 -6.79
C LYS A 59 -2.50 -17.04 -8.19
N LEU A 60 -2.83 -16.22 -9.19
CA LEU A 60 -2.33 -16.36 -10.55
C LEU A 60 -0.82 -16.16 -10.62
N ARG A 61 -0.27 -15.15 -9.92
CA ARG A 61 1.18 -14.96 -9.77
C ARG A 61 1.83 -16.20 -9.15
N ARG A 62 1.26 -16.70 -8.06
CA ARG A 62 1.76 -17.91 -7.39
C ARG A 62 1.77 -19.11 -8.32
N ILE A 63 0.73 -19.27 -9.14
CA ILE A 63 0.66 -20.36 -10.12
C ILE A 63 1.74 -20.20 -11.19
N ILE A 64 1.89 -19.01 -11.79
CA ILE A 64 2.88 -18.77 -12.84
C ILE A 64 4.31 -19.02 -12.35
N ASP A 65 4.61 -18.61 -11.10
CA ASP A 65 5.99 -18.68 -10.58
C ASP A 65 6.33 -20.05 -9.97
N ASN A 66 5.36 -20.74 -9.37
CA ASN A 66 5.63 -21.94 -8.55
C ASN A 66 5.08 -23.24 -9.13
N VAL A 67 4.18 -23.19 -10.13
CA VAL A 67 3.65 -24.40 -10.75
C VAL A 67 4.50 -24.77 -11.95
N PRO A 68 5.11 -25.98 -11.99
CA PRO A 68 5.88 -26.43 -13.14
C PRO A 68 5.00 -26.50 -14.39
N VAL A 69 5.36 -25.75 -15.42
CA VAL A 69 4.67 -25.79 -16.72
C VAL A 69 5.28 -26.89 -17.58
N ARG A 70 4.47 -27.88 -17.97
CA ARG A 70 4.88 -28.89 -18.96
C ARG A 70 4.85 -28.27 -20.35
N VAL A 71 5.99 -28.28 -21.03
CA VAL A 71 6.10 -27.84 -22.44
C VAL A 71 6.01 -29.07 -23.34
N SER A 72 5.03 -29.09 -24.24
CA SER A 72 4.80 -30.20 -25.20
C SER A 72 5.54 -30.04 -26.52
N ASN A 73 6.08 -28.84 -26.81
CA ASN A 73 6.54 -28.44 -28.14
C ASN A 73 8.07 -28.40 -28.23
N THR A 74 8.75 -29.25 -27.46
CA THR A 74 10.21 -29.21 -27.30
C THR A 74 10.87 -30.14 -28.31
N SER A 75 11.72 -29.59 -29.17
CA SER A 75 12.59 -30.37 -30.06
C SER A 75 13.68 -31.10 -29.27
N GLY A 76 14.26 -32.15 -29.85
CA GLY A 76 15.33 -32.93 -29.20
C GLY A 76 16.57 -32.09 -28.92
N SER A 77 17.35 -32.46 -27.90
CA SER A 77 18.49 -31.65 -27.42
C SER A 77 19.61 -31.43 -28.44
N SER A 78 19.71 -32.32 -29.44
CA SER A 78 20.68 -32.21 -30.55
C SER A 78 20.04 -31.72 -31.86
N ALA A 79 18.76 -31.33 -31.83
CA ALA A 79 18.10 -30.77 -33.00
C ALA A 79 18.67 -29.38 -33.30
N GLY A 80 18.86 -29.06 -34.57
CA GLY A 80 19.30 -27.73 -35.01
C GLY A 80 18.24 -26.65 -34.79
N ALA A 81 18.61 -25.39 -35.01
CA ALA A 81 17.69 -24.27 -34.88
C ALA A 81 16.57 -24.33 -35.95
N GLY A 82 15.32 -24.38 -35.50
CA GLY A 82 14.13 -24.27 -36.34
C GLY A 82 13.77 -22.82 -36.67
N SER A 83 12.92 -22.64 -37.69
CA SER A 83 12.44 -21.29 -38.09
C SER A 83 11.61 -20.59 -37.01
N GLY A 84 11.03 -21.34 -36.07
CA GLY A 84 10.23 -20.82 -34.95
C GLY A 84 11.03 -20.51 -33.68
N ASP A 85 12.28 -20.98 -33.58
CA ASP A 85 13.05 -20.91 -32.33
C ASP A 85 13.40 -19.47 -31.94
N PHE A 86 13.67 -18.64 -32.94
CA PHE A 86 13.89 -17.21 -32.73
C PHE A 86 12.71 -16.52 -32.04
N HIS A 87 11.49 -16.81 -32.50
CA HIS A 87 10.29 -16.22 -31.90
C HIS A 87 10.04 -16.77 -30.51
N GLN A 88 10.26 -18.06 -30.26
CA GLN A 88 10.16 -18.64 -28.93
C GLN A 88 11.14 -17.98 -27.95
N TYR A 89 12.41 -17.83 -28.33
CA TYR A 89 13.41 -17.12 -27.53
C TYR A 89 12.99 -15.67 -27.24
N ARG A 90 12.51 -14.94 -28.26
CA ARG A 90 12.07 -13.55 -28.09
C ARG A 90 10.93 -13.43 -27.07
N GLN A 91 9.94 -14.32 -27.12
CA GLN A 91 8.83 -14.31 -26.16
C GLN A 91 9.29 -14.72 -24.77
N MET A 92 10.12 -15.75 -24.65
CA MET A 92 10.69 -16.18 -23.35
C MET A 92 11.53 -15.08 -22.70
N ARG A 93 12.39 -14.40 -23.48
CA ARG A 93 13.22 -13.30 -22.99
C ARG A 93 12.38 -12.14 -22.47
N ARG A 94 11.32 -11.76 -23.18
CA ARG A 94 10.40 -10.69 -22.73
C ARG A 94 9.72 -11.07 -21.43
N LYS A 95 9.17 -12.29 -21.36
CA LYS A 95 8.55 -12.80 -20.13
C LYS A 95 9.52 -12.76 -18.95
N GLU A 96 10.78 -13.15 -19.16
CA GLU A 96 11.79 -13.14 -18.09
C GLU A 96 12.20 -11.72 -17.69
N GLN A 97 12.36 -10.81 -18.65
CA GLN A 97 12.62 -9.39 -18.35
C GLN A 97 11.47 -8.77 -17.55
N ASP A 98 10.22 -9.04 -17.93
CA ASP A 98 9.05 -8.56 -17.21
C ASP A 98 9.00 -9.16 -15.79
N ARG A 99 9.37 -10.43 -15.63
CA ARG A 99 9.44 -11.11 -14.33
C ARG A 99 10.47 -10.44 -13.41
N LEU A 100 11.68 -10.18 -13.92
CA LEU A 100 12.75 -9.50 -13.17
C LEU A 100 12.33 -8.07 -12.79
N ALA A 101 11.78 -7.31 -13.74
CA ALA A 101 11.34 -5.94 -13.49
C ALA A 101 10.26 -5.87 -12.40
N ARG A 102 9.30 -6.82 -12.39
CA ARG A 102 8.28 -6.91 -11.33
C ARG A 102 8.89 -7.22 -9.97
N MET A 103 9.83 -8.16 -9.91
CA MET A 103 10.53 -8.51 -8.67
C MET A 103 11.29 -7.31 -8.09
N ASP A 104 11.95 -6.52 -8.93
CA ASP A 104 12.69 -5.33 -8.51
C ASP A 104 11.74 -4.24 -7.96
N VAL A 105 10.61 -4.00 -8.63
CA VAL A 105 9.59 -3.05 -8.16
C VAL A 105 9.00 -3.49 -6.82
N ASP A 106 8.67 -4.77 -6.65
CA ASP A 106 8.14 -5.29 -5.38
C ASP A 106 9.18 -5.18 -4.26
N TYR A 107 10.46 -5.41 -4.55
CA TYR A 107 11.55 -5.23 -3.60
C TYR A 107 11.70 -3.76 -3.17
N GLN A 108 11.72 -2.82 -4.12
CA GLN A 108 11.80 -1.40 -3.83
C GLN A 108 10.62 -0.93 -2.98
N ARG A 109 9.39 -1.33 -3.33
CA ARG A 109 8.19 -1.02 -2.54
C ARG A 109 8.30 -1.55 -1.11
N ARG A 110 8.74 -2.80 -0.91
CA ARG A 110 8.91 -3.38 0.44
C ARG A 110 9.96 -2.62 1.24
N LYS A 111 11.07 -2.24 0.60
CA LYS A 111 12.14 -1.45 1.22
C LYS A 111 11.64 -0.08 1.68
N GLU A 112 10.94 0.65 0.81
CA GLU A 112 10.38 1.97 1.12
C GLU A 112 9.37 1.91 2.28
N ILE A 113 8.50 0.90 2.30
CA ILE A 113 7.53 0.70 3.39
C ILE A 113 8.24 0.40 4.71
N ALA A 114 9.27 -0.46 4.68
CA ALA A 114 10.04 -0.79 5.88
C ALA A 114 10.77 0.45 6.44
N GLU A 115 11.42 1.23 5.58
CA GLU A 115 12.10 2.48 5.95
C GLU A 115 11.12 3.52 6.51
N PHE A 116 9.94 3.67 5.88
CA PHE A 116 8.90 4.56 6.35
C PHE A 116 8.36 4.16 7.73
N ASN A 117 8.11 2.88 7.94
CA ASN A 117 7.62 2.35 9.22
C ASN A 117 8.66 2.53 10.32
N LEU A 118 9.93 2.21 10.06
CA LEU A 118 11.03 2.45 11.01
C LEU A 118 11.08 3.93 11.43
N ARG A 119 11.09 4.85 10.45
CA ARG A 119 11.14 6.29 10.71
C ARG A 119 9.88 6.82 11.41
N ARG A 120 8.73 6.17 11.23
CA ARG A 120 7.49 6.49 11.95
C ARG A 120 7.57 6.00 13.39
N GLU A 121 8.03 4.78 13.61
CA GLU A 121 8.19 4.18 14.93
C GLU A 121 9.20 4.93 15.79
N GLU A 122 10.33 5.35 15.21
CA GLU A 122 11.33 6.19 15.89
C GLU A 122 10.70 7.50 16.40
N ARG A 123 10.02 8.24 15.53
CA ARG A 123 9.33 9.49 15.93
C ARG A 123 8.27 9.27 17.00
N MET A 124 7.54 8.15 16.93
CA MET A 124 6.55 7.79 17.96
C MET A 124 7.23 7.45 19.28
N LYS A 125 8.32 6.68 19.27
CA LYS A 125 9.12 6.35 20.45
C LYS A 125 9.69 7.61 21.10
N ASP A 126 10.26 8.53 20.33
CA ASP A 126 10.80 9.80 20.87
C ASP A 126 9.70 10.64 21.56
N ALA A 127 8.51 10.71 20.94
CA ALA A 127 7.35 11.39 21.53
C ALA A 127 6.87 10.68 22.81
N GLU A 128 6.82 9.35 22.81
CA GLU A 128 6.48 8.54 23.97
C GLU A 128 7.50 8.69 25.10
N GLU A 129 8.80 8.73 24.80
CA GLU A 129 9.85 8.96 25.79
C GLU A 129 9.77 10.36 26.40
N ARG A 130 9.60 11.40 25.57
CA ARG A 130 9.41 12.79 26.04
C ARG A 130 8.17 12.89 26.94
N THR A 131 7.06 12.26 26.55
CA THR A 131 5.83 12.28 27.34
C THR A 131 5.92 11.42 28.61
N ALA A 132 6.60 10.27 28.57
CA ALA A 132 6.86 9.41 29.72
C ALA A 132 7.74 10.11 30.75
N LYS A 133 8.85 10.74 30.34
CA LYS A 133 9.72 11.55 31.22
C LYS A 133 8.92 12.66 31.92
N LYS A 134 8.11 13.42 31.17
CA LYS A 134 7.23 14.47 31.73
C LYS A 134 6.17 13.89 32.67
N ARG A 135 5.56 12.74 32.34
CA ARG A 135 4.59 12.03 33.19
C ARG A 135 5.21 11.57 34.51
N LEU A 136 6.42 11.00 34.48
CA LEU A 136 7.17 10.58 35.66
C LEU A 136 7.50 11.78 36.57
N LYS A 137 7.98 12.91 36.00
CA LYS A 137 8.21 14.15 36.76
C LYS A 137 6.93 14.62 37.49
N ARG A 138 5.78 14.61 36.79
CA ARG A 138 4.47 14.96 37.37
C ARG A 138 4.01 13.99 38.46
N GLN A 139 4.20 12.68 38.27
CA GLN A 139 3.86 11.66 39.27
C GLN A 139 4.69 11.82 40.54
N LYS A 140 6.02 12.03 40.42
CA LYS A 140 6.90 12.30 41.57
C LYS A 140 6.51 13.56 42.33
N ARG A 141 6.16 14.66 41.62
CA ARG A 141 5.63 15.88 42.26
C ARG A 141 4.31 15.64 42.98
N LYS A 142 3.41 14.83 42.40
CA LYS A 142 2.13 14.45 43.01
C LYS A 142 2.33 13.59 44.26
N GLN A 143 3.26 12.63 44.24
CA GLN A 143 3.62 11.80 45.40
C GLN A 143 4.19 12.65 46.54
N ARG A 144 5.19 13.51 46.27
CA ARG A 144 5.73 14.45 47.28
C ARG A 144 4.67 15.36 47.90
N LYS A 145 3.71 15.86 47.10
CA LYS A 145 2.60 16.68 47.61
C LYS A 145 1.62 15.86 48.47
N LYS A 146 1.41 14.58 48.16
CA LYS A 146 0.58 13.68 48.97
C LYS A 146 1.27 13.36 50.29
N GLU A 147 2.55 13.02 50.27
CA GLU A 147 3.36 12.77 51.47
C GLU A 147 3.32 13.95 52.43
N LYS A 148 3.50 15.19 51.93
CA LYS A 148 3.36 16.41 52.75
C LYS A 148 1.94 16.68 53.28
N LYS A 149 0.92 16.10 52.67
CA LYS A 149 -0.50 16.27 53.05
C LYS A 149 -1.04 15.16 53.93
N ILE A 150 -0.29 14.09 54.17
CA ILE A 150 -0.67 13.09 55.18
C ILE A 150 -0.37 13.74 56.53
N PRO A 151 -1.38 14.12 57.33
CA PRO A 151 -1.13 14.63 58.67
C PRO A 151 -0.74 13.43 59.53
N GLY A 152 0.55 13.31 59.82
CA GLY A 152 0.97 12.61 61.03
C GLY A 152 0.44 13.41 62.20
N ASN A 153 -0.40 12.77 63.02
CA ASN A 153 -0.73 13.25 64.36
C ASN A 153 0.58 13.53 65.12
N ASP A 154 1.00 14.78 65.22
CA ASP A 154 1.50 15.35 66.48
C ASP A 154 1.63 16.88 66.40
N ALA A 155 1.46 17.51 67.55
CA ALA A 155 1.30 18.94 67.82
C ALA A 155 2.37 19.89 67.26
N GLY A 156 1.98 21.16 67.05
CA GLY A 156 2.94 22.27 67.14
C GLY A 156 2.73 23.40 66.13
N GLU A 157 2.09 24.46 66.59
CA GLU A 157 2.10 25.83 66.03
C GLU A 157 3.53 26.29 65.66
N GLY A 158 3.73 26.87 64.46
CA GLY A 158 5.04 27.42 64.10
C GLY A 158 5.23 27.81 62.62
N HIS A 159 5.12 29.11 62.38
CA HIS A 159 5.54 29.83 61.17
C HIS A 159 6.88 29.35 60.55
N ARG A 160 6.87 28.92 59.28
CA ARG A 160 8.03 28.91 58.37
C ARG A 160 7.53 29.26 56.97
N LYS A 161 7.59 30.54 56.61
CA LYS A 161 8.67 31.18 55.85
C LYS A 161 8.78 30.58 54.45
N GLU A 162 8.44 31.44 53.50
CA GLU A 162 8.72 31.35 52.07
C GLU A 162 10.00 30.57 51.79
N GLU A 163 9.89 29.46 51.07
CA GLU A 163 11.02 28.84 50.41
C GLU A 163 10.60 28.47 48.99
N SER A 164 11.02 29.36 48.10
CA SER A 164 11.39 29.13 46.72
C SER A 164 10.49 28.17 45.92
N SER A 165 9.49 28.78 45.29
CA SER A 165 9.07 28.35 43.95
C SER A 165 10.14 28.80 42.97
N GLU A 166 11.33 28.20 43.04
CA GLU A 166 12.28 28.27 41.94
C GLU A 166 11.59 27.56 40.77
N ASP A 167 10.98 28.37 39.91
CA ASP A 167 10.58 28.00 38.57
C ASP A 167 11.86 27.60 37.82
N ASP A 168 12.27 26.34 38.02
CA ASP A 168 13.18 25.63 37.12
C ASP A 168 12.42 25.40 35.81
N TYR A 169 12.29 26.49 35.05
CA TYR A 169 12.18 26.48 33.60
C TYR A 169 13.53 25.97 33.07
N SER A 170 13.79 24.69 33.28
CA SER A 170 14.71 23.94 32.43
C SER A 170 14.00 23.78 31.09
N ASP A 171 14.10 24.85 30.30
CA ASP A 171 13.92 24.87 28.86
C ASP A 171 15.02 23.98 28.27
N ASP A 172 14.83 22.67 28.41
CA ASP A 172 15.63 21.64 27.77
C ASP A 172 15.22 21.59 26.29
N VAL A 173 15.58 22.66 25.58
CA VAL A 173 15.66 22.70 24.11
C VAL A 173 16.93 21.95 23.76
N GLU A 174 16.85 20.63 23.85
CA GLU A 174 17.81 19.76 23.17
C GLU A 174 17.31 19.61 21.72
N GLU A 175 18.13 20.14 20.81
CA GLU A 175 18.02 20.14 19.35
C GLU A 175 17.81 18.73 18.77
#